data_AF-X1HMP6-F1
#
_entry.id   AF-X1HMP6-F1
#
_cell.length_a   1.000
_cell.length_b   1.000
_cell.length_c   1.000
_cell.angle_alpha   90.00
_cell.angle_beta   90.00
_cell.angle_gamma   90.00
#
_symmetry.space_group_name_H-M   'P 1'
#
loop_
_entity.id
_entity.type
_entity.pdbx_description
1 polymer ?
#
loop_
_entity_poly.entity_id
_entity_poly.type
_entity_poly.pdbx_seq_one_letter_code
_entity_poly.pdbx_strand_id
1 'polypeptide(L)'
;DSITLTYSCIPTIPILIVNNTGGTLYIDLDGPVKYSFKLPPGNQTINVIPGEYSYTVVGCGGVKMSDKYDISKQLKDWTWWCE
;
A
#
# COMPACT_ATOMS: atom_id res chain seq x y z
N ASP A 1 -34.02 -17.47 -14.92
CA ASP A 1 -33.23 -16.52 -14.11
C ASP A 1 -31.94 -16.16 -14.83
N SER A 2 -31.65 -14.87 -14.95
CA SER A 2 -30.42 -14.38 -15.61
C SER A 2 -29.50 -13.83 -14.53
N ILE A 3 -28.30 -14.39 -14.42
CA ILE A 3 -27.26 -13.91 -13.51
C ILE A 3 -26.48 -12.81 -14.23
N THR A 4 -26.54 -11.58 -13.73
CA THR A 4 -25.76 -10.46 -14.27
C THR A 4 -24.39 -10.43 -13.59
N LEU A 5 -23.34 -10.78 -14.33
CA LEU A 5 -21.96 -10.65 -13.87
C LEU A 5 -21.52 -9.19 -14.04
N THR A 6 -21.32 -8.47 -12.95
CA THR A 6 -20.73 -7.13 -12.98
C THR A 6 -19.21 -7.22 -12.85
N TYR A 7 -18.50 -7.04 -13.96
CA TYR A 7 -17.05 -6.92 -13.96
C TYR A 7 -16.67 -5.45 -13.73
N SER A 8 -16.02 -5.15 -12.60
CA SER A 8 -15.63 -3.79 -12.23
C SER A 8 -14.13 -3.58 -12.48
N CYS A 9 -13.78 -2.94 -13.59
CA CYS A 9 -12.41 -2.51 -13.89
C CYS A 9 -12.13 -1.19 -13.16
N ILE A 10 -11.82 -1.27 -11.86
CA ILE A 10 -11.45 -0.06 -11.11
C ILE A 10 -9.99 0.28 -11.44
N PRO A 11 -9.70 1.48 -11.98
CA PRO A 11 -8.33 1.87 -12.28
C PRO A 11 -7.53 2.03 -10.98
N THR A 12 -6.28 1.56 -11.00
CA THR A 12 -5.32 1.78 -9.92
C THR A 12 -4.61 3.11 -10.08
N ILE A 13 -4.18 3.69 -8.97
CA ILE A 13 -3.28 4.84 -8.94
C ILE A 13 -1.87 4.41 -8.49
N PRO A 14 -0.80 5.02 -9.03
CA PRO A 14 0.57 4.73 -8.63
C PRO A 14 0.91 5.43 -7.31
N ILE A 15 1.63 4.74 -6.42
CA ILE A 15 2.18 5.30 -5.18
C ILE A 15 3.67 4.99 -5.15
N LEU A 16 4.50 6.01 -4.99
CA LEU A 16 5.94 5.84 -4.80
C LEU A 16 6.22 5.50 -3.33
N ILE A 17 6.82 4.34 -3.11
CA ILE A 17 7.36 3.93 -1.82
C ILE A 17 8.87 4.11 -1.85
N VAL A 18 9.39 4.87 -0.89
CA VAL A 18 10.83 5.11 -0.70
C VAL A 18 11.27 4.38 0.57
N ASN A 19 11.94 3.25 0.42
CA ASN A 19 12.40 2.43 1.53
C ASN A 19 13.87 2.74 1.86
N ASN A 20 14.09 3.62 2.83
CA ASN A 20 15.41 3.99 3.34
C ASN A 20 15.77 3.23 4.64
N THR A 21 15.06 2.15 4.97
CA THR A 21 15.29 1.39 6.21
C THR A 21 16.55 0.52 6.18
N GLY A 22 17.16 0.33 5.01
CA GLY A 22 18.25 -0.62 4.79
C GLY A 22 17.82 -2.10 4.82
N GLY A 23 16.55 -2.40 5.12
CA GLY A 23 15.97 -3.73 5.15
C GLY A 23 14.76 -3.88 4.24
N THR A 24 14.20 -5.09 4.17
CA THR A 24 12.92 -5.31 3.48
C THR A 24 11.77 -4.74 4.29
N LEU A 25 10.92 -3.96 3.64
CA LEU A 25 9.69 -3.40 4.18
C LEU A 25 8.50 -4.24 3.72
N TYR A 26 7.59 -4.56 4.62
CA TYR A 26 6.33 -5.24 4.31
C TYR A 26 5.19 -4.26 4.51
N ILE A 27 4.31 -4.10 3.53
CA ILE A 27 3.14 -3.23 3.62
C ILE A 27 1.89 -4.06 3.32
N ASP A 28 0.99 -4.15 4.30
CA ASP A 28 -0.33 -4.70 4.13
C ASP A 28 -1.36 -3.57 4.12
N LEU A 29 -2.28 -3.59 3.16
CA LEU A 29 -3.39 -2.65 3.05
C LEU A 29 -4.71 -3.42 3.16
N ASP A 30 -5.57 -3.01 4.08
CA ASP A 30 -6.93 -3.55 4.24
C ASP A 30 -7.98 -2.45 4.06
N GLY A 31 -8.94 -2.68 3.18
CA GLY A 31 -9.86 -1.65 2.69
C GLY A 31 -10.71 -2.19 1.52
N PRO A 32 -10.96 -1.39 0.47
CA PRO A 32 -11.74 -1.82 -0.70
C PRO A 32 -11.24 -3.12 -1.36
N VAL A 33 -9.92 -3.32 -1.41
CA VAL A 33 -9.24 -4.55 -1.86
C VAL A 33 -8.00 -4.76 -1.01
N LYS A 34 -7.73 -5.99 -0.56
CA LYS A 34 -6.54 -6.27 0.24
C LYS A 34 -5.29 -6.33 -0.63
N TYR A 35 -4.23 -5.66 -0.20
CA TYR A 35 -2.90 -5.74 -0.83
C TYR A 35 -1.85 -6.15 0.18
N SER A 36 -0.83 -6.87 -0.27
CA SER A 36 0.36 -7.21 0.50
C SER A 36 1.59 -7.03 -0.38
N PHE A 37 2.52 -6.19 0.06
CA PHE A 37 3.73 -5.84 -0.67
C PHE A 37 4.96 -6.19 0.15
N LYS A 38 5.96 -6.75 -0.52
CA LYS A 38 7.30 -6.98 0.01
C LYS A 38 8.28 -6.15 -0.79
N LEU A 39 8.85 -5.12 -0.17
CA LEU A 39 9.61 -4.07 -0.84
C LEU A 39 11.07 -4.07 -0.34
N PRO A 40 12.07 -4.48 -1.17
CA PRO A 40 13.49 -4.25 -0.85
C PRO A 40 13.82 -2.76 -0.64
N PRO A 41 15.01 -2.45 -0.08
CA PRO A 41 15.51 -1.08 0.01
C PRO A 41 15.51 -0.36 -1.35
N GLY A 42 15.27 0.95 -1.33
CA GLY A 42 15.18 1.80 -2.52
C GLY A 42 13.74 2.19 -2.90
N ASN A 43 13.59 2.65 -4.13
CA ASN A 43 12.35 3.26 -4.63
C ASN A 43 11.53 2.25 -5.42
N GLN A 44 10.24 2.13 -5.11
CA GLN A 44 9.31 1.25 -5.82
C GLN A 44 7.95 1.89 -5.98
N THR A 45 7.35 1.69 -7.15
CA THR A 45 5.98 2.13 -7.41
C THR A 45 5.03 0.96 -7.25
N ILE A 46 4.05 1.10 -6.36
CA ILE A 46 2.92 0.17 -6.22
C ILE A 46 1.67 0.76 -6.88
N ASN A 47 0.80 -0.10 -7.39
CA ASN A 47 -0.47 0.32 -7.98
C ASN A 47 -1.62 -0.20 -7.11
N VAL A 48 -2.45 0.72 -6.62
CA VAL A 48 -3.52 0.43 -5.66
C VAL A 48 -4.79 1.11 -6.13
N ILE A 49 -5.95 0.49 -5.95
CA ILE A 49 -7.22 1.18 -6.23
C ILE A 49 -7.44 2.30 -5.20
N PRO A 50 -8.04 3.43 -5.60
CA PRO A 50 -8.31 4.54 -4.69
C PRO A 50 -9.34 4.15 -3.60
N GLY A 51 -9.10 4.59 -2.37
CA GLY A 51 -10.03 4.44 -1.25
C GLY A 51 -9.36 4.56 0.12
N GLU A 52 -10.16 4.41 1.19
CA GLU A 52 -9.65 4.38 2.56
C GLU A 52 -9.08 3.00 2.90
N TYR A 53 -7.86 2.99 3.42
CA TYR A 53 -7.13 1.81 3.82
C TYR A 53 -6.66 1.91 5.27
N SER A 54 -6.80 0.83 6.02
CA SER A 54 -5.94 0.58 7.17
C SER A 54 -4.66 -0.05 6.65
N TYR A 55 -3.53 0.62 6.84
CA TYR A 55 -2.23 0.06 6.46
C TYR A 55 -1.50 -0.49 7.68
N THR A 56 -0.70 -1.52 7.47
CA THR A 56 0.30 -2.00 8.43
C THR A 56 1.63 -2.12 7.71
N VAL A 57 2.65 -1.45 8.24
CA VAL A 57 4.00 -1.48 7.73
C VAL A 57 4.91 -2.16 8.74
N VAL A 58 5.69 -3.14 8.28
CA VAL A 58 6.69 -3.84 9.09
C VAL A 58 8.06 -3.62 8.48
N GLY A 59 8.99 -3.10 9.27
CA GLY A 59 10.36 -2.81 8.86
C GLY A 59 11.32 -2.78 10.04
N CYS A 60 12.55 -2.32 9.84
CA CYS A 60 13.48 -2.01 10.93
C CYS A 60 13.63 -3.11 11.99
N GLY A 61 13.86 -4.36 11.56
CA GLY A 61 14.01 -5.49 12.48
C GLY A 61 12.70 -6.03 13.06
N GLY A 62 11.54 -5.70 12.48
CA GLY A 62 10.23 -6.21 12.89
C GLY A 62 9.34 -5.19 13.59
N VAL A 63 9.76 -3.93 13.65
CA VAL A 63 8.92 -2.81 14.11
C VAL A 63 7.69 -2.71 13.21
N LYS A 64 6.53 -2.58 13.85
CA LYS A 64 5.23 -2.48 13.16
C LYS A 64 4.62 -1.10 13.40
N MET A 65 4.14 -0.48 12.34
CA MET A 65 3.34 0.74 12.39
C MET A 65 2.03 0.48 11.66
N SER A 66 0.92 0.96 12.20
CA SER A 66 -0.39 0.86 11.56
C SER A 66 -1.15 2.16 11.71
N ASP A 67 -1.83 2.59 10.65
CA ASP A 67 -2.72 3.75 10.67
C ASP A 67 -3.74 3.64 9.53
N LYS A 68 -4.64 4.61 9.42
CA LYS A 68 -5.56 4.76 8.29
C LYS A 68 -5.08 5.83 7.33
N TYR A 69 -5.22 5.56 6.04
CA TYR A 69 -4.92 6.52 5.01
C TYR A 69 -5.90 6.41 3.85
N ASP A 70 -6.40 7.56 3.39
CA ASP A 70 -7.24 7.63 2.21
C ASP A 70 -6.38 7.89 0.97
N ILE A 71 -6.09 6.81 0.26
CA ILE A 71 -5.28 6.79 -0.96
C ILE A 71 -5.97 7.60 -2.08
N SER A 72 -7.29 7.82 -2.02
CA SER A 72 -7.99 8.63 -3.03
C SER A 72 -7.75 10.14 -2.90
N LYS A 73 -7.31 10.61 -1.73
CA LYS A 73 -7.24 12.05 -1.42
C LYS A 73 -5.92 12.71 -1.83
N GLN A 74 -4.82 11.97 -1.96
CA GLN A 74 -3.51 12.52 -2.35
C GLN A 74 -2.57 11.44 -2.91
N LEU A 75 -1.88 11.77 -4.00
CA LEU A 75 -0.68 11.07 -4.43
C LEU A 75 0.48 11.56 -3.56
N LYS A 76 0.79 10.82 -2.49
CA LYS A 76 1.90 11.14 -1.60
C LYS A 76 2.92 10.03 -1.66
N ASP A 77 4.19 10.40 -1.78
CA ASP A 77 5.30 9.46 -1.63
C ASP A 77 5.33 8.98 -0.18
N TRP A 78 5.41 7.66 0.02
CA TRP A 78 5.52 7.06 1.34
C TRP A 78 6.99 6.74 1.60
N THR A 79 7.62 7.56 2.43
CA THR A 79 9.02 7.38 2.77
C THR A 79 9.19 6.80 4.17
N TRP A 80 10.01 5.76 4.27
CA TRP A 80 10.24 4.99 5.49
C TRP A 80 11.72 5.00 5.89
N TRP A 81 11.98 5.20 7.16
CA TRP A 81 13.32 5.22 7.79
C TRP A 81 13.29 4.36 9.06
N CYS A 82 14.45 3.90 9.49
CA CYS A 82 14.65 3.44 10.85
C CYS A 82 15.23 4.59 11.66
N GLU A 83 14.64 4.88 12.80
CA GLU A 83 15.24 5.77 13.81
C GLU A 83 16.42 5.09 14.51
#